data_AF-A0A1H9MGV0-F1
#
_entry.id   AF-A0A1H9MGV0-F1
#
_cell.length_a   1.000
_cell.length_b   1.000
_cell.length_c   1.000
_cell.angle_alpha   90.00
_cell.angle_beta   90.00
_cell.angle_gamma   90.00
#
_symmetry.space_group_name_H-M   'P 1'
#
loop_
_entity.id
_entity.type
_entity.pdbx_description
1 polymer ?
#
loop_
_entity_poly.entity_id
_entity_poly.type
_entity_poly.pdbx_seq_one_letter_code
_entity_poly.pdbx_strand_id
1 'polypeptide(L)'
;MRNKYLIGYVESQFEEKEFCIVVATNPEEAIGKFIEEIAVSDDLFSDHVRDRSVNMSFASHFWMQTEEEQSEFDRTGKIIINKIDFEKRVHKFFGEHNDYADLFIKSYFANDDSQNDDDPRINVDFPKKMLVYIWLHSSYADIKAFHLDEIKEIES
;
A
#
# COMPACT_ATOMS: atom_id res chain seq x y z
N MET A 1 2.88 29.40 7.33
CA MET A 1 1.59 29.44 8.07
C MET A 1 1.12 28.02 8.29
N ARG A 2 0.37 27.75 9.36
CA ARG A 2 -0.28 26.45 9.56
C ARG A 2 -1.72 26.57 9.08
N ASN A 3 -2.13 25.66 8.22
CA ASN A 3 -3.46 25.59 7.61
C ASN A 3 -4.21 24.37 8.14
N LYS A 4 -5.53 24.37 8.00
CA LYS A 4 -6.38 23.22 8.28
C LYS A 4 -6.73 22.52 6.98
N TYR A 5 -6.52 21.21 6.95
CA TYR A 5 -6.86 20.35 5.82
C TYR A 5 -7.92 19.35 6.27
N LEU A 6 -8.98 19.19 5.48
CA LEU A 6 -9.84 18.01 5.60
C LEU A 6 -9.17 16.88 4.82
N ILE A 7 -8.85 15.79 5.51
CA ILE A 7 -8.29 14.60 4.91
C ILE A 7 -9.32 13.52 5.00
N GLY A 8 -9.62 12.94 3.83
CA GLY A 8 -10.50 11.80 3.73
C GLY A 8 -9.82 10.62 3.08
N TYR A 9 -10.28 9.43 3.46
CA TYR A 9 -9.88 8.20 2.83
C TYR A 9 -11.08 7.52 2.18
N VAL A 10 -11.03 7.30 0.87
CA VAL A 10 -12.11 6.63 0.14
C VAL A 10 -11.80 5.15 0.06
N GLU A 11 -12.26 4.39 1.04
CA GLU A 11 -12.24 2.93 0.95
C GLU A 11 -13.39 2.30 1.71
N SER A 12 -14.09 1.40 1.03
CA SER A 12 -15.42 0.92 1.40
C SER A 12 -15.49 0.06 2.66
N GLN A 13 -14.39 -0.10 3.42
CA GLN A 13 -14.30 -1.04 4.54
C GLN A 13 -13.99 -0.37 5.90
N PHE A 14 -13.68 0.92 5.94
CA PHE A 14 -13.42 1.65 7.20
C PHE A 14 -14.60 2.57 7.53
N GLU A 15 -15.66 2.01 8.08
CA GLU A 15 -16.98 2.67 8.24
C GLU A 15 -17.04 3.84 9.24
N GLU A 16 -15.98 4.18 9.99
CA GLU A 16 -16.10 5.20 11.06
C GLU A 16 -15.01 6.30 11.10
N LYS A 17 -13.98 6.27 10.25
CA LYS A 17 -12.87 7.26 10.28
C LYS A 17 -12.65 7.96 8.93
N GLU A 18 -13.72 8.19 8.19
CA GLU A 18 -13.62 8.62 6.79
C GLU A 18 -13.05 10.02 6.60
N PHE A 19 -13.10 10.91 7.61
CA PHE A 19 -12.59 12.28 7.50
C PHE A 19 -12.01 12.80 8.81
N CYS A 20 -10.90 13.53 8.73
CA CYS A 20 -10.34 14.26 9.86
C CYS A 20 -9.82 15.63 9.44
N ILE A 21 -9.70 16.56 10.40
CA ILE A 21 -9.07 17.85 10.19
C ILE A 21 -7.63 17.79 10.71
N VAL A 22 -6.66 17.96 9.82
CA VAL A 22 -5.23 17.98 10.14
C VAL A 22 -4.65 19.38 10.00
N VAL A 23 -3.81 19.77 10.96
CA VAL A 23 -3.08 21.04 10.92
C VAL A 23 -1.66 20.82 10.38
N ALA A 24 -1.38 21.39 9.21
CA ALA A 24 -0.12 21.23 8.49
C ALA A 24 0.26 22.48 7.69
N THR A 25 1.48 22.54 7.15
CA THR A 25 1.94 23.65 6.31
C THR A 25 1.64 23.45 4.83
N ASN A 26 1.43 22.21 4.40
CA ASN A 26 1.07 21.83 3.03
C ASN A 26 0.27 20.50 3.03
N PRO A 27 -0.36 20.12 1.90
CA PRO A 27 -1.14 18.88 1.78
C PRO A 27 -0.34 17.59 2.07
N GLU A 28 0.93 17.53 1.64
CA GLU A 28 1.79 16.35 1.82
C GLU A 28 2.09 16.09 3.30
N GLU A 29 2.41 17.13 4.06
CA GLU A 29 2.59 17.08 5.52
C GLU A 29 1.27 16.71 6.21
N ALA A 30 0.13 17.20 5.69
CA ALA A 30 -1.18 16.87 6.23
C ALA A 30 -1.47 15.37 6.08
N ILE A 31 -1.22 14.80 4.89
CA ILE A 31 -1.35 13.36 4.61
C ILE A 31 -0.39 12.55 5.49
N GLY A 32 0.87 12.98 5.61
CA GLY A 32 1.84 12.32 6.48
C GLY A 32 1.37 12.22 7.92
N LYS A 33 0.88 13.34 8.49
CA LYS A 33 0.31 13.37 9.85
C LYS A 33 -0.96 12.54 10.01
N PHE A 34 -1.85 12.57 9.02
CA PHE A 34 -3.03 11.72 9.02
C PHE A 34 -2.67 10.24 9.10
N ILE A 35 -1.67 9.83 8.34
CA ILE A 35 -1.20 8.45 8.32
C ILE A 35 -0.52 8.12 9.65
N GLU A 36 0.35 8.98 10.18
CA GLU A 36 0.93 8.77 11.50
C GLU A 36 -0.16 8.61 12.58
N GLU A 37 -1.22 9.41 12.55
CA GLU A 37 -2.28 9.34 13.56
C GLU A 37 -3.27 8.19 13.32
N ILE A 38 -3.58 7.81 12.08
CA ILE A 38 -4.55 6.74 11.76
C ILE A 38 -3.87 5.39 11.55
N ALA A 39 -2.87 5.32 10.67
CA ALA A 39 -2.15 4.09 10.37
C ALA A 39 -1.34 3.59 11.56
N VAL A 40 -0.77 4.51 12.37
CA VAL A 40 0.08 4.12 13.52
C VAL A 40 -0.70 3.84 14.79
N SER A 41 -1.94 4.32 14.93
CA SER A 41 -2.76 4.05 16.12
C SER A 41 -3.74 2.88 15.97
N ASP A 42 -4.06 2.46 14.75
CA ASP A 42 -5.07 1.43 14.49
C ASP A 42 -4.44 0.08 14.12
N ASP A 43 -4.70 -0.95 14.93
CA ASP A 43 -4.24 -2.31 14.65
C ASP A 43 -4.98 -2.90 13.43
N LEU A 44 -6.24 -2.50 13.21
CA LEU A 44 -7.03 -2.93 12.05
C LEU A 44 -6.44 -2.40 10.74
N PHE A 45 -5.81 -1.22 10.76
CA PHE A 45 -5.08 -0.71 9.59
C PHE A 45 -3.91 -1.63 9.24
N SER A 46 -3.12 -2.02 10.24
CA SER A 46 -1.91 -2.82 10.01
C SER A 46 -2.29 -4.19 9.46
N ASP A 47 -3.35 -4.80 9.98
CA ASP A 47 -3.88 -6.06 9.48
C ASP A 47 -4.46 -5.94 8.07
N HIS A 48 -5.19 -4.86 7.77
CA HIS A 48 -5.74 -4.61 6.43
C HIS A 48 -4.64 -4.44 5.38
N VAL A 49 -3.66 -3.58 5.64
CA VAL A 49 -2.55 -3.35 4.71
C VAL A 49 -1.68 -4.59 4.59
N ARG A 50 -1.45 -5.33 5.68
CA ARG A 50 -0.74 -6.61 5.63
C ARG A 50 -1.48 -7.60 4.73
N ASP A 51 -2.78 -7.77 4.91
CA ASP A 51 -3.58 -8.70 4.09
C ASP A 51 -3.47 -8.33 2.61
N ARG A 52 -3.60 -7.05 2.25
CA ARG A 52 -3.42 -6.60 0.85
C ARG A 52 -2.00 -6.76 0.33
N SER A 53 -1.00 -6.50 1.15
CA SER A 53 0.41 -6.61 0.77
C SER A 53 0.84 -8.06 0.53
N VAL A 54 0.24 -9.00 1.29
CA VAL A 54 0.52 -10.43 1.17
C VAL A 54 -0.38 -11.10 0.12
N ASN A 55 -1.57 -10.56 -0.13
CA ASN A 55 -2.45 -11.04 -1.18
C ASN A 55 -1.84 -10.83 -2.58
N MET A 56 -2.23 -11.72 -3.50
CA MET A 56 -1.71 -11.75 -4.88
C MET A 56 -1.83 -10.42 -5.63
N SER A 57 -2.76 -9.54 -5.26
CA SER A 57 -2.99 -8.26 -5.93
C SER A 57 -1.82 -7.28 -5.79
N PHE A 58 -0.99 -7.40 -4.74
CA PHE A 58 0.21 -6.57 -4.61
C PHE A 58 1.34 -7.15 -5.43
N ALA A 59 1.59 -8.45 -5.30
CA ALA A 59 2.63 -9.13 -6.08
C ALA A 59 2.38 -9.06 -7.59
N SER A 60 1.11 -9.08 -8.03
CA SER A 60 0.75 -8.98 -9.45
C SER A 60 1.25 -7.68 -10.09
N HIS A 61 1.33 -6.58 -9.34
CA HIS A 61 1.88 -5.31 -9.84
C HIS A 61 3.36 -5.39 -10.20
N PHE A 62 4.09 -6.39 -9.68
CA PHE A 62 5.50 -6.60 -10.03
C PHE A 62 5.62 -7.60 -11.17
N TRP A 63 4.73 -8.59 -11.25
CA TRP A 63 4.69 -9.54 -12.37
C TRP A 63 4.21 -8.95 -13.69
N MET A 64 3.31 -7.97 -13.63
CA MET A 64 2.67 -7.35 -14.80
C MET A 64 2.61 -5.83 -14.61
N GLN A 65 3.50 -5.11 -15.32
CA GLN A 65 3.57 -3.63 -15.31
C GLN A 65 3.24 -3.01 -16.66
N THR A 66 3.31 -3.78 -17.75
CA THR A 66 3.08 -3.28 -19.11
C THR A 66 1.80 -3.86 -19.70
N GLU A 67 1.20 -3.14 -20.65
CA GLU A 67 0.04 -3.64 -21.40
C GLU A 67 0.37 -4.92 -22.17
N GLU A 68 1.62 -5.08 -22.62
CA GLU A 68 2.10 -6.29 -23.29
C GLU A 68 2.11 -7.49 -22.33
N GLU A 69 2.65 -7.33 -21.12
CA GLU A 69 2.66 -8.37 -20.09
C GLU A 69 1.24 -8.78 -19.69
N GLN A 70 0.35 -7.81 -19.50
CA GLN A 70 -1.06 -8.07 -19.19
C GLN A 70 -1.76 -8.80 -20.34
N SER A 71 -1.59 -8.33 -21.58
CA SER A 71 -2.20 -8.95 -22.76
C SER A 71 -1.73 -10.39 -22.97
N GLU A 72 -0.46 -10.66 -22.73
CA GLU A 72 0.11 -12.00 -22.88
C GLU A 72 -0.37 -12.95 -21.77
N PHE A 73 -0.49 -12.46 -20.53
CA PHE A 73 -1.11 -13.20 -19.44
C PHE A 73 -2.58 -13.50 -19.73
N ASP A 74 -3.36 -12.52 -20.19
CA ASP A 74 -4.78 -12.71 -20.53
C ASP A 74 -4.96 -13.74 -21.67
N ARG A 75 -4.02 -13.77 -22.62
CA ARG A 75 -4.03 -14.69 -23.77
C ARG A 75 -3.59 -16.10 -23.41
N THR A 76 -2.61 -16.25 -22.52
CA THR A 76 -1.91 -17.54 -22.32
C THR A 76 -1.96 -18.10 -20.91
N GLY A 77 -2.36 -17.29 -19.93
CA GLY A 77 -2.25 -17.56 -18.50
C GLY A 77 -0.81 -17.62 -17.98
N LYS A 78 0.17 -17.15 -18.76
CA LYS A 78 1.60 -17.26 -18.40
C LYS A 78 2.21 -15.90 -18.10
N ILE A 79 3.03 -15.87 -17.05
CA ILE A 79 3.91 -14.75 -16.76
C ILE A 79 5.16 -14.86 -17.64
N ILE A 80 5.48 -13.79 -18.36
CA ILE A 80 6.61 -13.77 -19.31
C ILE A 80 7.92 -13.24 -18.72
N ILE A 81 7.86 -12.57 -17.56
CA ILE A 81 9.05 -12.10 -16.87
C ILE A 81 9.58 -13.19 -15.92
N ASN A 82 10.88 -13.16 -15.65
CA ASN A 82 11.52 -14.08 -14.71
C ASN A 82 11.59 -13.48 -13.30
N LYS A 83 12.01 -14.31 -12.33
CA LYS A 83 12.20 -13.91 -10.93
C LYS A 83 13.15 -12.72 -10.75
N ILE A 84 14.24 -12.64 -11.52
CA ILE A 84 15.22 -11.55 -11.40
C ILE A 84 14.57 -10.21 -11.78
N ASP A 85 13.73 -10.20 -12.80
CA ASP A 85 13.05 -8.97 -13.23
C ASP A 85 11.92 -8.58 -12.26
N PHE A 86 11.25 -9.54 -11.63
CA PHE A 86 10.35 -9.29 -10.50
C PHE A 86 11.09 -8.63 -9.33
N GLU A 87 12.19 -9.20 -8.87
CA GLU A 87 12.99 -8.67 -7.75
C GLU A 87 13.46 -7.24 -8.03
N LYS A 88 13.97 -6.96 -9.25
CA LYS A 88 14.34 -5.59 -9.65
C LYS A 88 13.16 -4.62 -9.56
N ARG A 89 11.95 -5.03 -9.92
CA ARG A 89 10.75 -4.18 -9.85
C ARG A 89 10.36 -3.90 -8.40
N VAL A 90 10.46 -4.89 -7.53
CA VAL A 90 10.24 -4.71 -6.10
C VAL A 90 11.26 -3.71 -5.53
N HIS A 91 12.56 -3.89 -5.80
CA HIS A 91 13.57 -2.93 -5.37
C HIS A 91 13.31 -1.52 -5.91
N LYS A 92 12.89 -1.40 -7.17
CA LYS A 92 12.53 -0.11 -7.76
C LYS A 92 11.34 0.54 -7.05
N PHE A 93 10.35 -0.25 -6.62
CA PHE A 93 9.19 0.25 -5.87
C PHE A 93 9.58 0.79 -4.50
N PHE A 94 10.42 0.08 -3.75
CA PHE A 94 10.85 0.51 -2.41
C PHE A 94 11.99 1.56 -2.44
N GLY A 95 12.62 1.79 -3.59
CA GLY A 95 13.62 2.83 -3.79
C GLY A 95 14.83 2.65 -2.86
N GLU A 96 15.03 3.60 -1.95
CA GLU A 96 16.14 3.56 -0.99
C GLU A 96 15.94 2.52 0.13
N HIS A 97 14.70 2.04 0.34
CA HIS A 97 14.34 1.06 1.36
C HIS A 97 14.55 -0.39 0.88
N ASN A 98 15.79 -0.72 0.53
CA ASN A 98 16.14 -2.07 0.06
C ASN A 98 15.86 -3.16 1.10
N ASP A 99 15.93 -2.83 2.39
CA ASP A 99 15.54 -3.72 3.49
C ASP A 99 14.07 -4.13 3.41
N TYR A 100 13.17 -3.23 3.01
CA TYR A 100 11.75 -3.53 2.79
C TYR A 100 11.55 -4.41 1.56
N ALA A 101 12.29 -4.13 0.48
CA ALA A 101 12.27 -4.95 -0.73
C ALA A 101 12.72 -6.40 -0.44
N ASP A 102 13.86 -6.56 0.22
CA ASP A 102 14.42 -7.86 0.58
C ASP A 102 13.46 -8.65 1.48
N LEU A 103 12.86 -7.99 2.46
CA LEU A 103 11.89 -8.62 3.35
C LEU A 103 10.63 -9.08 2.59
N PHE A 104 10.12 -8.24 1.69
CA PHE A 104 8.99 -8.59 0.83
C PHE A 104 9.30 -9.79 -0.07
N ILE A 105 10.42 -9.74 -0.80
CA ILE A 105 10.86 -10.82 -1.73
C ILE A 105 11.02 -12.12 -0.95
N LYS A 106 11.70 -12.08 0.19
CA LYS A 106 11.87 -13.24 1.07
C LYS A 106 10.52 -13.79 1.52
N SER A 107 9.61 -12.94 1.98
CA SER A 107 8.27 -13.36 2.38
C SER A 107 7.49 -14.00 1.24
N TYR A 108 7.57 -13.42 0.04
CA TYR A 108 6.79 -13.83 -1.12
C TYR A 108 7.25 -15.19 -1.68
N PHE A 109 8.56 -15.39 -1.79
CA PHE A 109 9.12 -16.63 -2.33
C PHE A 109 9.40 -17.72 -1.28
N ALA A 110 9.25 -17.43 0.02
CA ALA A 110 9.51 -18.44 1.05
C ALA A 110 8.56 -19.66 0.98
N ASN A 111 7.41 -19.55 0.30
CA ASN A 111 6.51 -20.67 0.02
C ASN A 111 6.91 -21.50 -1.23
N ASP A 112 7.69 -20.93 -2.16
CA ASP A 112 8.11 -21.61 -3.39
C ASP A 112 9.20 -22.66 -3.10
N ASP A 113 9.90 -22.52 -1.97
CA ASP A 113 10.93 -23.44 -1.49
C ASP A 113 10.42 -24.50 -0.49
N SER A 114 9.16 -24.42 -0.02
CA SER A 114 8.59 -25.35 0.96
C SER A 114 7.65 -26.38 0.31
N GLN A 115 8.15 -27.60 0.07
CA GLN A 115 7.34 -28.76 -0.36
C GLN A 115 6.45 -29.38 0.75
N ASN A 116 5.91 -28.59 1.67
CA ASN A 116 5.03 -29.10 2.72
C ASN A 116 3.70 -28.35 2.71
N ASP A 117 2.63 -29.09 2.39
CA ASP A 117 1.22 -28.67 2.31
C ASP A 117 0.58 -28.30 3.67
N ASP A 118 1.38 -28.22 4.75
CA ASP A 118 0.93 -27.87 6.10
C ASP A 118 1.78 -26.70 6.62
N ASP A 119 1.31 -25.45 6.47
CA ASP A 119 1.37 -24.30 7.41
C ASP A 119 1.26 -22.95 6.63
N PRO A 120 0.70 -21.87 7.22
CA PRO A 120 -0.23 -20.96 6.59
C PRO A 120 0.60 -19.85 5.93
N ARG A 121 -0.03 -18.81 5.38
CA ARG A 121 0.60 -17.52 5.07
C ARG A 121 1.78 -17.24 6.02
N ILE A 122 3.03 -17.35 5.55
CA ILE A 122 4.21 -17.11 6.39
C ILE A 122 3.97 -15.75 7.02
N ASN A 123 3.85 -15.75 8.34
CA ASN A 123 3.53 -14.56 9.12
C ASN A 123 4.81 -13.71 9.23
N VAL A 124 5.32 -13.25 8.09
CA VAL A 124 6.39 -12.27 8.06
C VAL A 124 5.77 -10.99 8.60
N ASP A 125 6.16 -10.65 9.82
CA ASP A 125 5.72 -9.41 10.44
C ASP A 125 6.41 -8.24 9.75
N PHE A 126 5.74 -7.69 8.73
CA PHE A 126 6.23 -6.49 8.06
C PHE A 126 6.26 -5.34 9.06
N PRO A 127 7.41 -4.64 9.19
CA PRO A 127 7.51 -3.48 10.05
C PRO A 127 6.41 -2.47 9.72
N LYS A 128 5.84 -1.85 10.74
CA LYS A 128 4.76 -0.87 10.57
C LYS A 128 5.09 0.24 9.56
N LYS A 129 6.36 0.69 9.54
CA LYS A 129 6.86 1.67 8.56
C LYS A 129 6.84 1.15 7.12
N MET A 130 7.09 -0.14 6.90
CA MET A 130 6.98 -0.77 5.60
C MET A 130 5.52 -0.85 5.14
N LEU A 131 4.58 -1.20 6.03
CA LEU A 131 3.15 -1.21 5.72
C LEU A 131 2.66 0.19 5.33
N VAL A 132 3.03 1.22 6.10
CA VAL A 132 2.76 2.62 5.76
C VAL A 132 3.36 3.00 4.40
N TYR A 133 4.59 2.56 4.12
CA TYR A 133 5.23 2.82 2.84
C TYR A 133 4.44 2.20 1.67
N ILE A 134 4.08 0.92 1.79
CA ILE A 134 3.29 0.21 0.77
C ILE A 134 1.98 0.91 0.54
N TRP A 135 1.27 1.27 1.61
CA TRP A 135 0.01 1.99 1.53
C TRP A 135 0.11 3.31 0.74
N LEU A 136 1.15 4.10 1.02
CA LEU A 136 1.37 5.40 0.38
C LEU A 136 1.77 5.34 -1.08
N HIS A 137 2.55 4.32 -1.45
CA HIS A 137 3.18 4.25 -2.78
C HIS A 137 2.48 3.24 -3.70
N SER A 138 1.54 2.46 -3.17
CA SER A 138 0.63 1.63 -3.96
C SER A 138 -0.62 2.42 -4.37
N SER A 139 -1.36 1.86 -5.32
CA SER A 139 -2.69 2.34 -5.72
C SER A 139 -3.79 2.02 -4.70
N TYR A 140 -3.46 1.48 -3.52
CA TYR A 140 -4.45 1.11 -2.50
C TYR A 140 -5.06 2.32 -1.81
N ALA A 141 -4.34 3.44 -1.75
CA ALA A 141 -4.78 4.60 -1.01
C ALA A 141 -5.10 5.80 -1.92
N ASP A 142 -6.38 6.09 -2.19
CA ASP A 142 -6.78 7.41 -2.72
C ASP A 142 -7.02 8.37 -1.54
N ILE A 143 -5.92 8.85 -0.95
CA ILE A 143 -5.98 9.86 0.12
C ILE A 143 -6.00 11.24 -0.52
N LYS A 144 -7.03 12.02 -0.20
CA LYS A 144 -7.15 13.40 -0.65
C LYS A 144 -7.14 14.34 0.53
N ALA A 145 -6.34 15.40 0.39
CA ALA A 145 -6.28 16.52 1.32
C ALA A 145 -6.86 17.76 0.64
N PHE A 146 -7.91 18.32 1.23
CA PHE A 146 -8.54 19.55 0.77
C PHE A 146 -8.27 20.66 1.76
N HIS A 147 -7.96 21.86 1.29
CA HIS A 147 -7.94 23.02 2.17
C HIS A 147 -9.34 23.24 2.74
N LEU A 148 -9.46 23.42 4.05
CA LEU A 148 -10.77 23.57 4.68
C LEU A 148 -11.52 24.80 4.11
N ASP A 149 -10.79 25.83 3.72
CA ASP A 149 -11.31 27.07 3.11
C ASP A 149 -11.85 26.86 1.68
N GLU A 150 -11.54 25.74 1.02
CA GLU A 150 -12.02 25.39 -0.32
C GLU A 150 -13.37 24.64 -0.27
N ILE A 151 -13.78 24.20 0.93
CA ILE A 151 -15.00 23.42 1.12
C ILE A 151 -16.18 24.38 1.26
N LYS A 152 -17.20 24.19 0.40
CA LYS A 152 -18.44 24.96 0.46
C LYS A 152 -19.36 24.37 1.51
N GLU A 153 -19.69 25.16 2.52
CA GLU A 153 -20.75 24.85 3.47
C GLU A 153 -22.11 25.13 2.84
N ILE A 154 -23.04 24.17 2.96
CA ILE A 154 -24.43 24.32 2.53
C ILE A 154 -25.29 24.24 3.79
N GLU A 155 -25.97 25.33 4.13
CA GLU A 155 -26.93 25.36 5.23
C GLU A 155 -28.24 24.69 4.79
N SER A 156 -28.77 23.78 5.60
CA SER A 156 -30.05 23.09 5.39
C SER A 156 -31.19 23.72 6.17
#